data_AF-A0A7S3HRA7-F1
#
_entry.id   AF-A0A7S3HRA7-F1
#
_cell.length_a   1.000
_cell.length_b   1.000
_cell.length_c   1.000
_cell.angle_alpha   90.00
_cell.angle_beta   90.00
_cell.angle_gamma   90.00
#
_symmetry.space_group_name_H-M   'P 1'
#
loop_
_entity.id
_entity.type
_entity.pdbx_description
1 polymer ?
#
loop_
_entity_poly.entity_id
_entity_poly.type
_entity_poly.pdbx_seq_one_letter_code
_entity_poly.pdbx_strand_id
1 'polypeptide(L)'
;GEYEALVARAPHSATAAIDLLQAMRTHKIRQPELVVIHGGRLLKGSHRTFGNELWTVMEQVFIAAAELGVEGWRDYCLKQLTKKFPSSQRVERLKGIYQESEGKWVEAKNIYVKILADKPEDTLTHKRLIALLKQRGKISEAIEE
;
A
#
# COMPACT_ATOMS: atom_id res chain seq x y z
N GLY A 1 20.52 -12.52 -10.90
CA GLY A 1 20.01 -11.55 -11.88
C GLY A 1 20.04 -10.15 -11.29
N GLU A 2 19.52 -9.17 -12.01
CA GLU A 2 19.51 -7.76 -11.59
C GLU A 2 18.72 -7.56 -10.29
N TYR A 3 17.57 -8.24 -10.15
CA TYR A 3 16.76 -8.20 -8.93
C TYR A 3 17.50 -8.74 -7.70
N GLU A 4 18.18 -9.88 -7.81
CA GLU A 4 18.96 -10.45 -6.71
C GLU A 4 20.13 -9.54 -6.29
N ALA A 5 20.73 -8.85 -7.26
CA ALA A 5 21.77 -7.85 -6.97
C ALA A 5 21.21 -6.64 -6.20
N LEU A 6 19.99 -6.19 -6.51
CA LEU A 6 19.30 -5.14 -5.75
C LEU A 6 18.99 -5.61 -4.33
N VAL A 7 18.46 -6.83 -4.17
CA VAL A 7 18.18 -7.43 -2.86
C VAL A 7 19.44 -7.50 -1.99
N ALA A 8 20.58 -7.94 -2.56
CA ALA A 8 21.84 -8.03 -1.83
C ALA A 8 22.40 -6.67 -1.39
N ARG A 9 22.14 -5.60 -2.16
CA ARG A 9 22.68 -4.25 -1.90
C ARG A 9 21.78 -3.38 -1.02
N ALA A 10 20.47 -3.62 -1.02
CA ALA A 10 19.47 -2.84 -0.27
C ALA A 10 19.75 -2.73 1.25
N PRO A 11 20.29 -3.75 1.95
CA PRO A 11 20.70 -3.62 3.36
C PRO A 11 21.84 -2.61 3.59
N HIS A 12 22.56 -2.19 2.56
CA HIS A 12 23.78 -1.38 2.72
C HIS A 12 23.67 0.01 2.07
N SER A 13 22.64 0.27 1.26
CA SER A 13 22.46 1.56 0.58
C SER A 13 21.00 1.96 0.52
N ALA A 14 20.70 3.21 0.90
CA ALA A 14 19.35 3.77 0.80
C ALA A 14 18.90 3.86 -0.67
N THR A 15 19.80 4.24 -1.58
CA THR A 15 19.51 4.27 -3.02
C THR A 15 19.19 2.87 -3.53
N ALA A 16 20.00 1.86 -3.17
CA ALA A 16 19.72 0.49 -3.60
C ALA A 16 18.40 -0.05 -3.04
N ALA A 17 18.02 0.34 -1.81
CA ALA A 17 16.72 0.01 -1.26
C ALA A 17 15.58 0.67 -2.02
N ILE A 18 15.73 1.92 -2.45
CA ILE A 18 14.76 2.61 -3.30
C ILE A 18 14.64 1.91 -4.66
N ASP A 19 15.77 1.62 -5.31
CA ASP A 19 15.81 0.93 -6.59
C ASP A 19 15.15 -0.45 -6.51
N LEU A 20 15.40 -1.19 -5.42
CA LEU A 20 14.73 -2.45 -5.14
C LEU A 20 13.21 -2.27 -5.04
N LEU A 21 12.75 -1.34 -4.20
CA LEU A 21 11.33 -1.08 -3.99
C LEU A 21 10.63 -0.62 -5.28
N GLN A 22 11.31 0.18 -6.09
CA GLN A 22 10.86 0.60 -7.41
C GLN A 22 10.76 -0.58 -8.38
N ALA A 23 11.80 -1.41 -8.47
CA ALA A 23 11.80 -2.61 -9.29
C ALA A 23 10.63 -3.54 -8.91
N MET A 24 10.36 -3.71 -7.62
CA MET A 24 9.21 -4.50 -7.15
C MET A 24 7.88 -3.94 -7.63
N ARG A 25 7.70 -2.61 -7.62
CA ARG A 25 6.47 -1.97 -8.14
C ARG A 25 6.36 -2.12 -9.65
N THR A 26 7.44 -1.86 -10.39
CA THR A 26 7.49 -1.90 -11.86
C THR A 26 7.22 -3.31 -12.39
N HIS A 27 7.87 -4.31 -11.79
CA HIS A 27 7.77 -5.71 -12.22
C HIS A 27 6.69 -6.50 -11.48
N LYS A 28 5.89 -5.83 -10.62
CA LYS A 28 4.81 -6.43 -9.82
C LYS A 28 5.27 -7.62 -8.96
N ILE A 29 6.48 -7.53 -8.41
CA ILE A 29 7.06 -8.56 -7.54
C ILE A 29 6.45 -8.45 -6.14
N ARG A 30 5.84 -9.54 -5.67
CA ARG A 30 5.13 -9.59 -4.39
C ARG A 30 5.99 -10.26 -3.32
N GLN A 31 6.72 -9.45 -2.56
CA GLN A 31 7.51 -9.88 -1.39
C GLN A 31 7.34 -8.85 -0.25
N PRO A 32 6.17 -8.84 0.42
CA PRO A 32 5.82 -7.80 1.38
C PRO A 32 6.80 -7.71 2.56
N GLU A 33 7.46 -8.80 2.93
CA GLU A 33 8.44 -8.84 4.01
C GLU A 33 9.65 -7.96 3.68
N LEU A 34 10.19 -8.08 2.45
CA LEU A 34 11.29 -7.23 1.98
C LEU A 34 10.87 -5.76 1.90
N VAL A 35 9.62 -5.49 1.51
CA VAL A 35 9.09 -4.12 1.48
C VAL A 35 9.12 -3.51 2.88
N VAL A 36 8.61 -4.21 3.89
CA VAL A 36 8.57 -3.71 5.27
C VAL A 36 9.99 -3.56 5.83
N ILE A 37 10.90 -4.51 5.58
CA ILE A 37 12.30 -4.46 6.05
C ILE A 37 13.03 -3.25 5.47
N HIS A 38 13.07 -3.13 4.15
CA HIS A 38 13.86 -2.08 3.48
C HIS A 38 13.17 -0.72 3.51
N GLY A 39 11.87 -0.69 3.25
CA GLY A 39 11.07 0.53 3.32
C GLY A 39 11.00 1.07 4.75
N GLY A 40 10.77 0.21 5.75
CA GLY A 40 10.78 0.64 7.15
C GLY A 40 12.12 1.23 7.59
N ARG A 41 13.25 0.66 7.12
CA ARG A 41 14.58 1.24 7.36
C ARG A 41 14.73 2.63 6.72
N LEU A 42 14.28 2.81 5.47
CA LEU A 42 14.29 4.11 4.80
C LEU A 42 13.43 5.14 5.58
N LEU A 43 12.28 4.70 6.08
CA LEU A 43 11.35 5.53 6.86
C LEU A 43 11.82 5.82 8.29
N LYS A 44 12.86 5.15 8.81
CA LYS A 44 13.54 5.53 10.05
C LYS A 44 14.71 6.50 9.82
N GLY A 45 15.25 6.57 8.60
CA GLY A 45 16.42 7.37 8.24
C GLY A 45 16.12 8.82 7.90
N SER A 46 17.13 9.57 7.47
CA SER A 46 16.96 10.98 7.04
C SER A 46 16.18 11.08 5.74
N HIS A 47 15.03 11.77 5.78
CA HIS A 47 14.11 11.87 4.64
C HIS A 47 14.45 12.95 3.60
N ARG A 48 15.43 13.83 3.89
CA ARG A 48 15.62 15.08 3.14
C ARG A 48 15.96 14.88 1.67
N THR A 49 16.53 13.74 1.30
CA THR A 49 17.02 13.45 -0.06
C THR A 49 16.00 12.70 -0.93
N PHE A 50 14.87 12.25 -0.38
CA PHE A 50 13.96 11.34 -1.10
C PHE A 50 12.77 12.02 -1.76
N GLY A 51 12.52 13.30 -1.49
CA GLY A 51 11.49 14.10 -2.16
C GLY A 51 10.14 13.38 -2.25
N ASN A 52 9.63 13.20 -3.47
CA ASN A 52 8.36 12.52 -3.72
C ASN A 52 8.42 10.99 -3.53
N GLU A 53 9.58 10.38 -3.71
CA GLU A 53 9.76 8.93 -3.59
C GLU A 53 9.52 8.44 -2.16
N LEU A 54 9.76 9.29 -1.16
CA LEU A 54 9.42 9.00 0.23
C LEU A 54 7.95 8.59 0.40
N TRP A 55 7.04 9.30 -0.25
CA TRP A 55 5.60 9.04 -0.13
C TRP A 55 5.22 7.77 -0.87
N THR A 56 5.80 7.52 -2.04
CA THR A 56 5.63 6.25 -2.77
C THR A 56 6.08 5.06 -1.94
N VAL A 57 7.26 5.13 -1.31
CA VAL A 57 7.75 4.10 -0.39
C VAL A 57 6.83 3.94 0.81
N MET A 58 6.32 5.04 1.37
CA MET A 58 5.41 5.00 2.51
C MET A 58 4.08 4.30 2.18
N GLU A 59 3.51 4.57 1.01
CA GLU A 59 2.32 3.84 0.52
C GLU A 59 2.62 2.35 0.32
N GLN A 60 3.79 2.01 -0.24
CA GLN A 60 4.18 0.61 -0.45
C GLN A 60 4.38 -0.13 0.88
N VAL A 61 5.04 0.50 1.86
CA VAL A 61 5.20 -0.04 3.21
C VAL A 61 3.85 -0.19 3.89
N PHE A 62 2.94 0.77 3.75
CA PHE A 62 1.58 0.67 4.28
C PHE A 62 0.87 -0.58 3.75
N ILE A 63 0.86 -0.79 2.43
CA ILE A 63 0.18 -1.94 1.81
C ILE A 63 0.78 -3.26 2.30
N ALA A 64 2.10 -3.37 2.32
CA ALA A 64 2.78 -4.59 2.78
C ALA A 64 2.56 -4.84 4.27
N ALA A 65 2.60 -3.79 5.10
CA ALA A 65 2.35 -3.89 6.53
C ALA A 65 0.90 -4.27 6.84
N ALA A 66 -0.07 -3.73 6.10
CA ALA A 66 -1.48 -4.11 6.23
C ALA A 66 -1.72 -5.58 5.86
N GLU A 67 -1.04 -6.08 4.83
CA GLU A 67 -1.11 -7.48 4.43
C GLU A 67 -0.49 -8.43 5.45
N LEU A 68 0.65 -8.04 6.02
CA LEU A 68 1.39 -8.85 7.00
C LEU A 68 0.88 -8.70 8.44
N GLY A 69 -0.10 -7.81 8.70
CA GLY A 69 -0.56 -7.51 10.06
C GLY A 69 0.47 -6.76 10.92
N VAL A 70 1.41 -6.04 10.31
CA VAL A 70 2.44 -5.25 11.02
C VAL A 70 1.87 -3.87 11.37
N GLU A 71 1.07 -3.82 12.43
CA GLU A 71 0.28 -2.65 12.83
C GLU A 71 1.11 -1.37 12.99
N GLY A 72 2.30 -1.46 13.61
CA GLY A 72 3.14 -0.29 13.85
C GLY A 72 3.50 0.47 12.57
N TRP A 73 3.88 -0.23 11.50
CA TRP A 73 4.19 0.39 10.21
C TRP A 73 2.95 0.83 9.45
N ARG A 74 1.91 0.00 9.47
CA ARG A 74 0.61 0.32 8.85
C ARG A 74 0.06 1.64 9.41
N ASP A 75 -0.02 1.77 10.72
CA ASP A 75 -0.62 2.91 11.40
C ASP A 75 0.22 4.18 11.21
N TYR A 76 1.55 4.03 11.33
CA TYR A 76 2.49 5.13 11.09
C TYR A 76 2.35 5.68 9.67
N CYS A 77 2.43 4.83 8.64
CA CYS A 77 2.37 5.26 7.26
C CYS A 77 1.03 5.93 6.93
N LEU A 78 -0.11 5.35 7.35
CA LEU A 78 -1.42 5.92 7.08
C LEU A 78 -1.57 7.31 7.72
N LYS A 79 -1.10 7.47 8.97
CA LYS A 79 -1.14 8.75 9.68
C LYS A 79 -0.36 9.83 8.94
N GLN A 80 0.87 9.52 8.50
CA GLN A 80 1.71 10.48 7.78
C GLN A 80 1.11 10.84 6.40
N LEU A 81 0.64 9.84 5.65
CA LEU A 81 0.01 10.04 4.34
C LEU A 81 -1.26 10.88 4.43
N THR A 82 -2.11 10.61 5.44
CA THR A 82 -3.32 11.40 5.70
C THR A 82 -2.99 12.84 6.07
N LYS A 83 -1.97 13.06 6.91
CA LYS A 83 -1.52 14.41 7.27
C LYS A 83 -1.01 15.19 6.05
N LYS A 84 -0.26 14.53 5.17
CA LYS A 84 0.34 15.17 4.00
C LYS A 84 -0.67 15.43 2.87
N PHE A 85 -1.60 14.50 2.66
CA PHE A 85 -2.55 14.51 1.55
C PHE A 85 -4.00 14.24 2.05
N PRO A 86 -4.58 15.15 2.85
CA PRO A 86 -5.86 14.92 3.54
C PRO A 86 -7.04 14.67 2.58
N SER A 87 -6.97 15.24 1.38
CA SER A 87 -8.03 15.17 0.35
C SER A 87 -7.71 14.20 -0.79
N SER A 88 -6.66 13.38 -0.65
CA SER A 88 -6.25 12.46 -1.72
C SER A 88 -7.15 11.23 -1.78
N GLN A 89 -7.77 11.01 -2.94
CA GLN A 89 -8.52 9.77 -3.23
C GLN A 89 -7.65 8.52 -3.04
N ARG A 90 -6.35 8.61 -3.34
CA ARG A 90 -5.43 7.49 -3.10
C ARG A 90 -5.33 7.18 -1.61
N VAL A 91 -5.19 8.19 -0.76
CA VAL A 91 -5.17 8.02 0.69
C VAL A 91 -6.51 7.51 1.21
N GLU A 92 -7.63 7.98 0.66
CA GLU A 92 -8.96 7.47 1.04
C GLU A 92 -9.08 5.96 0.77
N ARG A 93 -8.56 5.48 -0.35
CA ARG A 93 -8.48 4.04 -0.63
C ARG A 93 -7.60 3.30 0.36
N LEU A 94 -6.47 3.89 0.78
CA LEU A 94 -5.63 3.29 1.83
C LEU A 94 -6.38 3.20 3.16
N LYS A 95 -7.26 4.14 3.50
CA LYS A 95 -8.14 4.00 4.67
C LYS A 95 -9.09 2.81 4.51
N GLY A 96 -9.61 2.55 3.31
CA GLY A 96 -10.37 1.32 3.02
C GLY A 96 -9.56 0.05 3.31
N ILE A 97 -8.33 -0.02 2.80
CA ILE A 97 -7.41 -1.16 3.03
C ILE A 97 -7.08 -1.30 4.52
N TYR A 98 -6.95 -0.18 5.23
CA TYR A 98 -6.76 -0.19 6.68
C TYR A 98 -7.94 -0.86 7.40
N GLN A 99 -9.17 -0.48 7.06
CA GLN A 99 -10.37 -1.10 7.63
C GLN A 99 -10.44 -2.60 7.30
N GLU A 100 -10.05 -3.02 6.08
CA GLU A 100 -9.91 -4.45 5.75
C GLU A 100 -8.93 -5.16 6.67
N SER A 101 -7.73 -4.58 6.87
CA SER A 101 -6.70 -5.16 7.74
C SER A 101 -7.13 -5.26 9.21
N GLU A 102 -8.09 -4.44 9.62
CA GLU A 102 -8.71 -4.42 10.94
C GLU A 102 -9.94 -5.35 11.04
N GLY A 103 -10.31 -6.05 9.96
CA GLY A 103 -11.52 -6.87 9.90
C GLY A 103 -12.83 -6.08 9.86
N LYS A 104 -12.77 -4.77 9.63
CA LYS A 104 -13.90 -3.82 9.55
C LYS A 104 -14.42 -3.74 8.11
N TRP A 105 -14.99 -4.87 7.66
CA TRP A 105 -15.34 -5.09 6.26
C TRP A 105 -16.45 -4.16 5.73
N VAL A 106 -17.41 -3.81 6.59
CA VAL A 106 -18.53 -2.93 6.22
C VAL A 106 -18.02 -1.51 6.00
N GLU A 107 -17.15 -1.05 6.89
CA GLU A 107 -16.50 0.24 6.81
C GLU A 107 -15.61 0.34 5.57
N ALA A 108 -14.82 -0.70 5.29
CA ALA A 108 -14.02 -0.79 4.06
C ALA A 108 -14.90 -0.70 2.80
N LYS A 109 -15.98 -1.49 2.72
CA LYS A 109 -16.92 -1.47 1.59
C LYS A 109 -17.52 -0.07 1.40
N ASN A 110 -17.97 0.57 2.48
CA ASN A 110 -18.55 1.91 2.41
C ASN A 110 -17.55 2.96 1.87
N ILE A 111 -16.29 2.87 2.27
CA ILE A 111 -15.22 3.74 1.73
C ILE A 111 -15.07 3.53 0.22
N TYR A 112 -15.01 2.27 -0.24
CA TYR A 112 -14.85 1.98 -1.67
C TYR A 112 -16.03 2.43 -2.51
N VAL A 113 -17.26 2.13 -2.07
CA VAL A 113 -18.48 2.59 -2.75
C VAL A 113 -18.51 4.12 -2.83
N LYS A 114 -18.11 4.83 -1.77
CA LYS A 114 -18.03 6.30 -1.79
C LYS A 114 -17.01 6.81 -2.81
N ILE A 115 -15.84 6.19 -2.90
CA ILE A 115 -14.82 6.55 -3.90
C ILE A 115 -15.36 6.32 -5.32
N LEU A 116 -16.06 5.21 -5.56
CA LEU A 116 -16.61 4.84 -6.86
C LEU A 116 -17.83 5.68 -7.25
N ALA A 117 -18.61 6.18 -6.28
CA ALA A 117 -19.69 7.12 -6.54
C ALA A 117 -19.17 8.46 -7.08
N ASP A 118 -18.01 8.92 -6.58
CA ASP A 118 -17.35 10.13 -7.07
C ASP A 118 -16.56 9.88 -8.37
N LYS A 119 -15.92 8.71 -8.47
CA LYS A 119 -15.08 8.33 -9.62
C LYS A 119 -15.35 6.89 -10.08
N PRO A 120 -16.41 6.67 -10.88
CA PRO A 120 -16.81 5.34 -11.31
C PRO A 120 -15.75 4.59 -12.12
N GLU A 121 -14.83 5.30 -12.77
CA GLU A 121 -13.76 4.73 -13.60
C GLU A 121 -12.52 4.27 -12.81
N ASP A 122 -12.50 4.41 -11.47
CA ASP A 122 -11.36 4.03 -10.65
C ASP A 122 -11.18 2.51 -10.54
N THR A 123 -10.49 1.95 -11.54
CA THR A 123 -10.22 0.52 -11.67
C THR A 123 -9.49 -0.09 -10.47
N LEU A 124 -8.66 0.69 -9.78
CA LEU A 124 -7.93 0.20 -8.61
C LEU A 124 -8.87 0.02 -7.40
N THR A 125 -9.95 0.81 -7.30
CA THR A 125 -10.93 0.70 -6.20
C THR A 125 -11.89 -0.44 -6.48
N HIS A 126 -12.34 -0.58 -7.73
CA HIS A 126 -13.05 -1.76 -8.23
C HIS A 126 -12.33 -3.06 -7.85
N LYS A 127 -11.05 -3.18 -8.19
CA LYS A 127 -10.25 -4.38 -7.85
C LYS A 127 -10.20 -4.67 -6.35
N ARG A 128 -10.17 -3.63 -5.50
CA ARG A 128 -10.18 -3.80 -4.04
C ARG A 128 -11.55 -4.25 -3.54
N LEU A 129 -12.62 -3.64 -4.03
CA LEU A 129 -13.99 -4.02 -3.68
C LEU A 129 -14.28 -5.47 -4.09
N ILE A 130 -13.92 -5.87 -5.32
CA ILE A 130 -14.04 -7.25 -5.79
C ILE A 130 -13.23 -8.21 -4.90
N ALA A 131 -11.99 -7.86 -4.53
CA ALA A 131 -11.17 -8.70 -3.65
C ALA A 131 -11.80 -8.87 -2.26
N LEU A 132 -12.31 -7.78 -1.67
CA LEU A 132 -13.04 -7.80 -0.40
C LEU A 132 -14.27 -8.69 -0.49
N LEU A 133 -15.10 -8.55 -1.52
CA LEU A 133 -16.32 -9.35 -1.70
C LEU A 133 -15.98 -10.85 -1.84
N LYS A 134 -14.94 -11.18 -2.61
CA LYS A 134 -14.43 -12.55 -2.74
C LYS A 134 -13.97 -13.12 -1.40
N GLN A 135 -13.18 -12.36 -0.63
CA GLN A 135 -12.72 -12.78 0.70
C GLN A 135 -13.88 -13.03 1.67
N ARG A 136 -15.01 -12.33 1.48
CA ARG A 136 -16.23 -12.50 2.28
C ARG A 136 -17.20 -13.56 1.74
N GLY A 137 -16.85 -14.29 0.67
CA GLY A 137 -17.72 -15.29 0.05
C GLY A 137 -18.90 -14.72 -0.73
N LYS A 138 -18.94 -13.40 -0.97
CA LYS A 138 -19.99 -12.69 -1.71
C LYS A 138 -19.70 -12.73 -3.21
N ILE A 139 -19.63 -13.92 -3.78
CA ILE A 139 -19.16 -14.12 -5.16
C ILE A 139 -20.11 -13.49 -6.19
N SER A 140 -21.43 -13.56 -5.99
CA SER A 140 -22.40 -12.94 -6.90
C SER A 140 -22.24 -11.42 -6.96
N GLU A 141 -22.14 -10.75 -5.80
CA GLU A 141 -21.86 -9.30 -5.74
C GLU A 141 -20.53 -8.98 -6.43
N ALA A 142 -19.52 -9.84 -6.32
CA ALA A 142 -18.21 -9.64 -6.94
C ALA A 142 -18.17 -9.85 -8.47
N ILE A 143 -19.21 -10.45 -9.06
CA ILE A 143 -19.36 -10.62 -10.51
C ILE A 143 -20.09 -9.41 -11.12
N GLU A 144 -20.99 -8.80 -10.35
CA GLU A 144 -21.75 -7.61 -10.74
C GLU A 144 -20.91 -6.33 -10.69
N GLU A 145 -19.82 -6.34 -9.92
CA GLU A 145 -18.81 -5.26 -9.82
C GLU A 145 -17.72 -5.36 -10.89
#